data_AF-A0A8T6Y9S5-F1
#
_entry.id   AF-A0A8T6Y9S5-F1
#
_cell.length_a   1.000
_cell.length_b   1.000
_cell.length_c   1.000
_cell.angle_alpha   90.00
_cell.angle_beta   90.00
_cell.angle_gamma   90.00
#
_symmetry.space_group_name_H-M   'P 1'
#
loop_
_entity.id
_entity.type
_entity.pdbx_description
1 polymer ?
#
loop_
_entity_poly.entity_id
_entity_poly.type
_entity_poly.pdbx_seq_one_letter_code
_entity_poly.pdbx_strand_id
1 'polypeptide(L)'
;MICECGEIIDGCTFRDYTKTSANPSTRTIGHTKCGHIFNFIDEKMPRKFSSKIELKSLATRFASKNNMDSSAIGKFLVEVDKLKSSGRLSDRDILVMAFRKIK
;
A
#
# COMPACT_ATOMS: atom_id res chain seq x y z
N MET A 1 6.24 2.73 -0.43
CA MET A 1 5.31 1.76 0.17
C MET A 1 3.88 2.21 -0.14
N ILE A 2 2.91 1.32 -0.16
CA ILE A 2 1.50 1.72 -0.11
C ILE A 2 0.95 1.40 1.29
N CYS A 3 0.28 2.38 1.91
CA CYS A 3 -0.37 2.21 3.19
C CYS A 3 -1.68 1.43 3.00
N GLU A 4 -2.17 0.76 4.04
CA GLU A 4 -3.46 0.05 4.00
C GLU A 4 -4.66 0.97 3.74
N CYS A 5 -4.51 2.26 3.97
CA CYS A 5 -5.51 3.26 3.57
C CYS A 5 -5.58 3.52 2.06
N GLY A 6 -4.70 2.88 1.26
CA GLY A 6 -4.66 3.03 -0.20
C GLY A 6 -3.81 4.21 -0.68
N GLU A 7 -3.13 4.95 0.19
CA GLU A 7 -2.20 6.02 -0.23
C GLU A 7 -0.77 5.51 -0.41
N ILE A 8 -0.10 6.00 -1.45
CA ILE A 8 1.33 5.79 -1.62
C ILE A 8 2.05 6.69 -0.62
N ILE A 9 2.86 6.07 0.23
CA ILE A 9 3.67 6.76 1.21
C ILE A 9 4.87 7.32 0.49
N ASP A 10 4.84 8.64 0.27
CA ASP A 10 5.94 9.44 -0.28
C ASP A 10 6.19 10.61 0.67
N GLY A 11 7.17 10.46 1.57
CA GLY A 11 7.50 11.47 2.59
C GLY A 11 6.47 11.71 3.70
N CYS A 12 5.29 11.08 3.65
CA CYS A 12 4.20 11.29 4.62
C CYS A 12 4.30 10.38 5.85
N THR A 13 5.45 10.34 6.52
CA THR A 13 5.65 9.49 7.69
C THR A 13 6.00 10.28 8.95
N PHE A 14 5.56 9.80 10.11
CA PHE A 14 6.00 10.28 11.42
C PHE A 14 6.77 9.19 12.15
N ARG A 15 7.66 9.59 13.06
CA ARG A 15 8.38 8.67 13.94
C ARG A 15 7.67 8.63 15.29
N ASP A 16 7.53 7.44 15.84
CA ASP A 16 6.98 7.22 17.17
C ASP A 16 7.72 6.09 17.88
N TYR A 17 7.46 5.89 19.16
CA TYR A 17 8.02 4.82 19.96
C TYR A 17 6.88 4.03 20.59
N THR A 18 6.70 2.78 20.17
CA THR A 18 5.65 1.92 20.72
C THR A 18 6.25 0.84 21.62
N LYS A 19 5.51 0.52 22.67
CA LYS A 19 5.86 -0.62 23.53
C LYS A 19 5.60 -1.91 22.77
N THR A 20 6.66 -2.64 22.45
CA THR A 20 6.56 -4.01 21.92
C THR A 20 6.88 -5.02 23.01
N SER A 21 6.52 -6.29 22.78
CA SER A 21 6.87 -7.40 23.67
C SER A 21 8.38 -7.62 23.80
N ALA A 22 9.17 -7.11 22.85
CA ALA A 22 10.63 -7.19 22.86
C ALA A 22 11.30 -5.98 23.53
N ASN A 23 10.74 -4.76 23.37
CA ASN A 23 11.29 -3.54 23.97
C ASN A 23 10.22 -2.43 24.10
N PRO A 24 10.10 -1.75 25.25
CA PRO A 24 9.19 -0.61 25.43
C PRO A 24 9.50 0.62 24.56
N SER A 25 10.68 0.70 23.94
CA SER A 25 11.14 1.85 23.13
C SER A 25 11.47 1.44 21.69
N THR A 26 10.70 0.53 21.10
CA THR A 26 10.89 0.17 19.70
C THR A 26 10.48 1.35 18.82
N ARG A 27 11.43 1.87 18.05
CA ARG A 27 11.18 2.91 17.06
C ARG A 27 10.20 2.37 16.02
N THR A 28 9.10 3.07 15.84
CA THR A 28 8.12 2.81 14.79
C THR A 28 7.95 4.03 13.91
N ILE A 29 7.41 3.79 12.73
CA ILE A 29 7.09 4.86 11.80
C ILE A 29 5.61 4.68 11.47
N GLY A 30 4.85 5.77 11.48
CA GLY A 30 3.44 5.77 11.14
C GLY A 30 3.15 6.63 9.91
N HIS A 31 1.98 6.42 9.30
CA HIS A 31 1.49 7.25 8.21
C HIS A 31 0.81 8.50 8.76
N THR A 32 1.28 9.69 8.39
CA THR A 32 0.79 10.96 8.95
C THR A 32 -0.69 11.22 8.69
N LYS A 33 -1.24 10.70 7.59
CA LYS A 33 -2.64 10.96 7.20
C LYS A 33 -3.65 10.00 7.82
N CYS A 34 -3.29 8.75 8.07
CA CYS A 34 -4.23 7.75 8.58
C CYS A 34 -3.84 7.13 9.92
N GLY A 35 -2.72 7.54 10.51
CA GLY A 35 -2.25 7.06 11.82
C GLY A 35 -1.81 5.59 11.84
N HIS A 36 -1.79 4.90 10.70
CA HIS A 36 -1.40 3.50 10.65
C HIS A 36 0.08 3.35 10.99
N ILE A 37 0.38 2.61 12.05
CA ILE A 37 1.74 2.36 12.54
C ILE A 37 2.29 1.14 11.82
N PHE A 38 3.40 1.32 11.13
CA PHE A 38 4.14 0.23 10.52
C PHE A 38 5.14 -0.32 11.54
N ASN A 39 5.11 -1.63 11.74
CA ASN A 39 6.09 -2.29 12.59
C ASN A 39 7.39 -2.52 11.79
N PHE A 40 8.34 -1.60 11.93
CA PHE A 40 9.67 -1.72 11.33
C PHE A 40 10.66 -2.25 12.38
N ILE A 41 10.66 -3.56 12.60
CA ILE A 41 11.84 -4.18 13.19
C ILE A 41 12.92 -4.04 12.10
N ASP A 42 14.00 -3.29 12.38
CA ASP A 42 15.18 -3.05 11.52
C ASP A 42 15.15 -1.90 10.48
N GLU A 43 14.23 -0.92 10.57
CA GLU A 43 14.20 0.29 9.71
C GLU A 43 14.16 0.07 8.18
N LYS A 44 14.16 -1.18 7.71
CA LYS A 44 14.06 -1.51 6.28
C LYS A 44 12.62 -1.41 5.84
N MET A 45 12.38 -0.66 4.77
CA MET A 45 11.05 -0.48 4.24
C MET A 45 10.56 -1.76 3.55
N PRO A 46 9.64 -2.57 4.13
CA PRO A 46 9.28 -3.85 3.56
C PRO A 46 8.50 -3.63 2.26
N ARG A 47 8.89 -4.39 1.24
CA ARG A 47 8.08 -4.54 0.03
C ARG A 47 6.87 -5.40 0.41
N LYS A 48 5.66 -4.84 0.35
CA LYS A 48 4.43 -5.59 0.59
C LYS A 48 4.10 -6.43 -0.66
N PHE A 49 3.86 -7.72 -0.43
CA PHE A 49 3.43 -8.69 -1.43
C PHE A 49 2.15 -9.35 -0.92
N SER A 50 1.01 -8.71 -1.15
CA SER A 50 -0.29 -9.20 -0.70
C SER A 50 -0.81 -10.36 -1.54
N SER A 51 -1.77 -11.11 -1.00
CA SER A 51 -2.56 -12.07 -1.80
C SER A 51 -3.40 -11.34 -2.87
N LYS A 52 -3.96 -12.08 -3.84
CA LYS A 52 -4.86 -11.47 -4.85
C LYS A 52 -6.06 -10.77 -4.20
N ILE A 53 -6.62 -11.32 -3.13
CA ILE A 53 -7.80 -10.78 -2.43
C ILE A 53 -7.43 -9.49 -1.70
N GLU A 54 -6.34 -9.52 -0.94
CA GLU A 54 -5.84 -8.35 -0.22
C GLU A 54 -5.47 -7.20 -1.18
N LEU A 55 -4.80 -7.53 -2.28
CA LEU A 55 -4.42 -6.53 -3.29
C LEU A 55 -5.64 -5.90 -3.96
N LYS A 56 -6.72 -6.66 -4.21
CA LYS A 56 -7.98 -6.10 -4.73
C LYS A 56 -8.63 -5.15 -3.75
N SER A 57 -8.69 -5.52 -2.46
CA SER A 57 -9.21 -4.62 -1.42
C SER A 57 -8.40 -3.31 -1.36
N LEU A 58 -7.08 -3.42 -1.43
CA LEU A 58 -6.18 -2.27 -1.47
C LEU A 58 -6.34 -1.43 -2.75
N ALA A 59 -6.52 -2.08 -3.90
CA ALA A 59 -6.77 -1.43 -5.18
C ALA A 59 -8.05 -0.60 -5.15
N THR A 60 -9.13 -1.12 -4.56
CA THR A 60 -10.39 -0.37 -4.41
C THR A 60 -10.20 0.87 -3.56
N ARG A 61 -9.48 0.78 -2.44
CA ARG A 61 -9.15 1.94 -1.58
C ARG A 61 -8.31 2.97 -2.34
N PHE A 62 -7.29 2.51 -3.07
CA PHE A 62 -6.46 3.36 -3.92
C PHE A 62 -7.30 4.08 -5.00
N ALA A 63 -8.21 3.38 -5.65
CA ALA A 63 -9.07 3.94 -6.69
C ALA A 63 -10.04 4.99 -6.14
N SER A 64 -10.65 4.73 -4.99
CA SER A 64 -11.48 5.69 -4.27
C SER A 64 -10.70 6.95 -3.91
N LYS A 65 -9.46 6.81 -3.39
CA LYS A 65 -8.59 7.96 -3.05
C LYS A 65 -8.18 8.79 -4.27
N ASN A 66 -8.08 8.18 -5.44
CA ASN A 66 -7.76 8.87 -6.69
C ASN A 66 -9.00 9.34 -7.47
N ASN A 67 -10.19 9.27 -6.86
CA ASN A 67 -11.47 9.67 -7.47
C ASN A 67 -11.71 9.04 -8.85
N MET A 68 -11.35 7.76 -9.02
CA MET A 68 -11.61 7.04 -10.27
C MET A 68 -13.11 6.83 -10.46
N ASP A 69 -13.60 6.99 -11.70
CA ASP A 69 -14.98 6.65 -12.04
C ASP A 69 -15.19 5.12 -12.08
N SER A 70 -16.45 4.69 -11.98
CA SER A 70 -16.80 3.26 -11.93
C SER A 70 -16.32 2.45 -13.15
N SER A 71 -16.26 3.06 -14.34
CA SER A 71 -15.74 2.39 -15.54
C SER A 71 -14.22 2.22 -15.48
N ALA A 72 -13.51 3.26 -15.03
CA ALA A 72 -12.06 3.20 -14.80
C ALA A 72 -11.69 2.22 -13.68
N ILE A 73 -12.48 2.14 -12.60
CA ILE A 73 -12.27 1.17 -11.51
C ILE A 73 -12.31 -0.26 -12.05
N GLY A 74 -13.29 -0.59 -12.91
CA GLY A 74 -13.37 -1.92 -13.52
C GLY A 74 -12.11 -2.26 -14.32
N LYS A 75 -11.66 -1.35 -15.19
CA LYS A 75 -10.43 -1.52 -15.99
C LYS A 75 -9.19 -1.62 -15.11
N PHE A 76 -9.12 -0.82 -14.04
CA PHE A 76 -8.04 -0.81 -13.07
C PHE A 76 -7.89 -2.18 -12.40
N LEU A 77 -8.98 -2.73 -11.87
CA LEU A 77 -8.96 -4.02 -11.16
C LEU A 77 -8.56 -5.18 -12.06
N VAL A 78 -8.95 -5.15 -13.33
CA VAL A 78 -8.52 -6.14 -14.34
C VAL A 78 -7.02 -6.05 -14.57
N GLU A 79 -6.47 -4.84 -14.71
CA GLU A 79 -5.03 -4.66 -14.93
C GLU A 79 -4.19 -5.05 -13.70
N VAL A 80 -4.71 -4.77 -12.50
CA VAL A 80 -4.11 -5.23 -11.23
C VAL A 80 -4.03 -6.76 -11.18
N ASP A 81 -5.08 -7.49 -11.58
CA ASP A 81 -5.08 -8.96 -11.58
C ASP A 81 -4.07 -9.55 -12.60
N LYS A 82 -3.99 -8.94 -13.79
CA LYS A 82 -2.99 -9.30 -14.82
C LYS A 82 -1.56 -9.13 -14.29
N LEU A 83 -1.25 -7.96 -13.73
CA LEU A 83 0.08 -7.65 -13.20
C LEU A 83 0.43 -8.55 -12.02
N LYS A 84 -0.52 -8.83 -11.12
CA LYS A 84 -0.28 -9.75 -9.99
C LYS A 84 0.02 -11.17 -10.46
N SER A 85 -0.64 -11.62 -11.53
CA SER A 85 -0.42 -12.95 -12.10
C SER A 85 0.97 -13.11 -12.74
N SER A 86 1.68 -12.01 -13.03
CA SER A 86 3.07 -12.05 -13.53
C SER A 86 4.13 -12.25 -12.42
N GLY A 87 3.73 -12.18 -11.14
CA GLY A 87 4.48 -12.71 -10.00
C GLY A 87 5.72 -11.95 -9.50
N ARG A 88 6.18 -10.87 -10.16
CA ARG A 88 7.45 -10.20 -9.82
C ARG A 88 7.33 -8.81 -9.19
N LEU A 89 6.13 -8.27 -9.07
CA LEU A 89 5.91 -6.87 -8.69
C LEU A 89 5.41 -6.75 -7.25
N SER A 90 5.87 -5.71 -6.55
CA SER A 90 5.31 -5.33 -5.24
C SER A 90 3.92 -4.73 -5.41
N ASP A 91 3.11 -4.71 -4.34
CA ASP A 91 1.76 -4.16 -4.42
C ASP A 91 1.75 -2.69 -4.87
N ARG A 92 2.74 -1.90 -4.44
CA ARG A 92 2.92 -0.51 -4.89
C ARG A 92 3.15 -0.45 -6.40
N ASP A 93 4.06 -1.27 -6.92
CA ASP A 93 4.43 -1.24 -8.33
C ASP A 93 3.24 -1.67 -9.19
N ILE A 94 2.51 -2.70 -8.76
CA ILE A 94 1.29 -3.16 -9.45
C ILE A 94 0.27 -2.03 -9.55
N LEU A 95 -0.03 -1.35 -8.44
CA LEU A 95 -1.06 -0.31 -8.43
C LEU A 95 -0.64 0.93 -9.23
N VAL A 96 0.62 1.36 -9.14
CA VAL A 96 1.14 2.48 -9.93
C VAL A 96 1.15 2.15 -11.42
N MET A 97 1.62 0.96 -11.80
CA MET A 97 1.65 0.53 -13.20
C MET A 97 0.25 0.37 -13.78
N ALA A 98 -0.67 -0.26 -13.04
CA ALA A 98 -2.06 -0.39 -13.46
C ALA A 98 -2.70 0.98 -13.64
N PHE A 99 -2.48 1.91 -12.72
CA PHE A 99 -3.04 3.26 -12.79
C PHE A 99 -2.52 4.04 -14.00
N ARG A 100 -1.22 3.93 -14.31
CA ARG A 100 -0.61 4.57 -15.49
C ARG A 100 -1.10 4.00 -16.82
N LYS A 101 -1.61 2.77 -16.85
CA LYS A 101 -2.11 2.14 -18.09
C LYS A 101 -3.55 2.51 -18.44
N ILE A 102 -4.34 2.89 -17.44
CA ILE A 102 -5.75 3.23 -17.61
C ILE A 102 -6.02 4.74 -17.68
N LYS A 103 -5.03 5.54 -17.29
CA LYS A 103 -5.03 7.00 -17.38
C LYS A 103 -4.46 7.42 -18.73
#